data_AF-A0A7S2RVK5-F1
#
_entry.id   AF-A0A7S2RVK5-F1
#
_cell.length_a   1.000
_cell.length_b   1.000
_cell.length_c   1.000
_cell.angle_alpha   90.00
_cell.angle_beta   90.00
_cell.angle_gamma   90.00
#
_symmetry.space_group_name_H-M   'P 1'
#
loop_
_entity.id
_entity.type
_entity.pdbx_description
1 polymer ?
#
loop_
_entity_poly.entity_id
_entity_poly.type
_entity_poly.pdbx_seq_one_letter_code
_entity_poly.pdbx_strand_id
1 'polypeptide(L)'
;ILTGVTAVYMLFLASSGTTEKKTITYGAEELEYETYEYSDNTQRAGWFMLFSWFWTTQFIIAVGQLTVALAVARWYFCRDKNVTGSSTAYAAFKTVLRFHLGTAAFGSLLIALVKL
;
A
#
# COMPACT_ATOMS: atom_id res chain seq x y z
N ILE A 1 -4.05 -10.44 2.36
CA ILE A 1 -2.76 -11.06 2.00
C ILE A 1 -1.72 -9.98 1.69
N LEU A 2 -1.93 -9.14 0.68
CA LEU A 2 -1.00 -8.06 0.33
C LEU A 2 -0.70 -7.14 1.52
N THR A 3 -1.73 -6.82 2.30
CA THR A 3 -1.59 -6.04 3.53
C THR A 3 -0.80 -6.79 4.63
N GLY A 4 -1.00 -8.10 4.79
CA GLY A 4 -0.21 -8.86 5.76
C GLY A 4 1.29 -8.78 5.46
N VAL A 5 1.66 -8.90 4.18
CA VAL A 5 3.07 -8.97 3.75
C VAL A 5 3.80 -7.65 3.98
N THR A 6 3.23 -6.52 3.57
CA THR A 6 3.91 -5.22 3.73
C THR A 6 3.95 -4.77 5.19
N ALA A 7 2.97 -5.15 6.02
CA ALA A 7 3.04 -4.91 7.46
C ALA A 7 4.20 -5.69 8.12
N VAL A 8 4.37 -6.97 7.76
CA VAL A 8 5.51 -7.78 8.23
C VAL A 8 6.85 -7.20 7.77
N TYR A 9 6.92 -6.72 6.53
CA TYR A 9 8.14 -6.12 5.99
C TYR A 9 8.49 -4.78 6.67
N MET A 10 7.49 -3.96 7.02
CA MET A 10 7.71 -2.75 7.82
C MET A 10 8.18 -3.07 9.25
N LEU A 11 7.61 -4.10 9.87
CA LEU A 11 8.07 -4.61 11.18
C LEU A 11 9.51 -5.11 11.11
N PHE A 12 9.88 -5.82 10.04
CA PHE A 12 11.25 -6.27 9.82
C PHE A 12 12.23 -5.08 9.70
N LEU A 13 11.92 -4.06 8.88
CA LEU A 13 12.78 -2.88 8.79
C LEU A 13 12.88 -2.09 10.10
N ALA A 14 11.79 -2.02 10.87
CA ALA A 14 11.81 -1.37 12.18
C ALA A 14 12.76 -2.10 13.15
N SER A 15 12.90 -3.42 13.02
CA SER A 15 13.76 -4.25 13.87
C SER A 15 15.19 -4.43 13.33
N SER A 16 15.48 -3.98 12.11
CA SER A 16 16.77 -4.21 11.44
C SER A 16 17.79 -3.09 11.68
N GLY A 17 17.55 -2.19 12.63
CA GLY A 17 18.54 -1.20 13.04
C GLY A 17 19.72 -1.87 13.73
N THR A 18 20.87 -1.23 13.62
CA THR A 18 22.13 -1.70 14.18
C THR A 18 22.46 -0.89 15.42
N THR A 19 22.98 -1.55 16.44
CA THR A 19 23.36 -0.85 17.66
C THR A 19 24.82 -0.43 17.62
N GLU A 20 25.06 0.87 17.79
CA GLU A 20 26.40 1.44 17.92
C GLU A 20 26.61 1.97 19.34
N LYS A 21 27.77 1.63 19.91
CA LYS A 21 28.22 2.12 21.20
C LYS A 21 28.88 3.48 21.00
N LYS A 22 28.32 4.53 21.63
CA LYS A 22 28.90 5.87 21.61
C LYS A 22 29.41 6.23 22.99
N THR A 23 30.62 6.78 23.04
CA THR A 23 31.22 7.30 24.26
C THR A 23 31.11 8.82 24.23
N ILE A 24 30.49 9.42 25.24
CA ILE A 24 30.60 10.87 25.46
C ILE A 24 31.51 11.10 26.67
N THR A 25 32.52 11.93 26.48
CA THR A 25 33.38 12.42 27.55
C THR A 25 32.71 13.62 28.23
N TYR A 26 32.36 13.49 29.51
CA TYR A 26 31.89 14.60 30.34
C TYR A 26 32.92 14.87 31.42
N GLY A 27 33.77 15.89 31.21
CA GLY A 27 34.86 16.20 32.13
C GLY A 27 35.90 15.07 32.20
N ALA A 28 36.05 14.45 33.37
CA ALA A 28 37.00 13.33 33.60
C ALA A 28 36.32 11.94 33.55
N GLU A 29 35.02 11.88 33.33
CA GLU A 29 34.25 10.62 33.28
C GLU A 29 33.82 10.31 31.83
N GLU A 30 34.00 9.05 31.42
CA GLU A 30 33.54 8.52 30.13
C GLU A 30 32.24 7.75 30.33
N LEU A 31 31.17 8.18 29.68
CA LEU A 31 29.87 7.50 29.70
C LEU A 31 29.65 6.78 28.36
N GLU A 32 29.55 5.45 28.42
CA GLU A 32 29.20 4.60 27.29
C GLU A 32 27.68 4.40 27.28
N TYR A 33 27.03 4.75 26.18
CA TYR A 33 25.63 4.45 25.95
C TYR A 33 25.46 3.82 24.57
N GLU A 34 24.43 3.00 24.48
CA GLU A 34 24.14 2.21 23.29
C GLU A 34 23.02 2.89 22.49
N THR A 35 23.33 3.32 21.28
CA THR A 35 22.38 4.00 20.37
C THR A 35 21.91 3.06 19.27
N TYR A 36 20.60 3.07 19.01
CA TYR A 36 20.01 2.35 17.89
C TYR A 36 20.03 3.24 16.66
N GLU A 37 20.88 2.91 15.68
CA GLU A 37 20.99 3.67 14.45
C GLU A 37 20.42 2.90 13.26
N TYR A 38 19.70 3.62 12.40
CA TYR A 38 19.24 3.12 11.12
C TYR A 38 20.11 3.69 10.02
N SER A 39 20.60 2.84 9.12
CA SER A 39 21.22 3.28 7.87
C SER A 39 20.26 4.17 7.08
N ASP A 40 20.79 5.20 6.39
CA ASP A 40 20.06 6.03 5.44
C ASP A 40 19.20 5.21 4.46
N ASN A 41 19.72 4.07 4.01
CA ASN A 41 19.01 3.18 3.10
C ASN A 41 17.76 2.57 3.76
N THR A 42 17.88 2.14 5.01
CA THR A 42 16.79 1.58 5.82
C THR A 42 15.71 2.63 6.08
N GLN A 43 16.11 3.87 6.39
CA GLN A 43 15.17 4.97 6.62
C GLN A 43 14.39 5.33 5.35
N ARG A 44 15.07 5.43 4.20
CA ARG A 44 14.42 5.66 2.89
C ARG A 44 13.49 4.53 2.50
N ALA A 45 13.90 3.28 2.72
CA ALA A 45 13.07 2.11 2.46
C ALA A 45 11.79 2.13 3.32
N GLY A 46 11.90 2.51 4.60
CA GLY A 46 10.76 2.67 5.51
C GLY A 46 9.72 3.64 4.97
N TRP A 47 10.13 4.86 4.58
CA TRP A 47 9.23 5.85 4.00
C TRP A 47 8.60 5.40 2.68
N PHE A 48 9.39 4.78 1.81
CA PHE A 48 8.90 4.25 0.53
C PHE A 48 7.85 3.15 0.73
N MET A 49 8.05 2.25 1.69
CA MET A 49 7.11 1.19 2.02
C MET A 49 5.82 1.71 2.64
N LEU A 50 5.92 2.72 3.52
CA LEU A 50 4.74 3.37 4.09
C LEU A 50 3.89 4.01 2.99
N PHE A 51 4.52 4.77 2.09
CA PHE A 51 3.83 5.37 0.95
C PHE A 51 3.21 4.30 0.04
N SER A 52 3.99 3.28 -0.34
CA SER A 52 3.55 2.19 -1.20
C SER A 52 2.37 1.42 -0.60
N TRP A 53 2.39 1.24 0.73
CA TRP A 53 1.30 0.63 1.48
C TRP A 53 0.00 1.44 1.32
N PHE A 54 0.03 2.71 1.70
CA PHE A 54 -1.15 3.58 1.65
C PHE A 54 -1.71 3.68 0.23
N TRP A 55 -0.84 3.89 -0.75
CA TRP A 55 -1.24 3.96 -2.15
C TRP A 55 -1.89 2.67 -2.64
N THR A 56 -1.29 1.52 -2.34
CA THR A 56 -1.82 0.21 -2.76
C THR A 56 -3.19 -0.08 -2.14
N THR A 57 -3.40 0.30 -0.87
CA THR A 57 -4.73 0.18 -0.25
C THR A 57 -5.78 1.01 -0.97
N GLN A 58 -5.49 2.29 -1.25
CA GLN A 58 -6.42 3.15 -1.99
C GLN A 58 -6.67 2.62 -3.42
N PHE A 59 -5.64 2.08 -4.06
CA PHE A 59 -5.73 1.50 -5.39
C PHE A 59 -6.67 0.29 -5.44
N ILE A 60 -6.51 -0.65 -4.49
CA ILE A 60 -7.39 -1.83 -4.39
C ILE A 60 -8.84 -1.41 -4.16
N ILE A 61 -9.08 -0.41 -3.30
CA ILE A 61 -10.43 0.12 -3.04
C ILE A 61 -11.02 0.72 -4.33
N ALA A 62 -10.25 1.56 -5.04
CA ALA A 62 -10.70 2.18 -6.29
C ALA A 62 -11.06 1.14 -7.37
N VAL A 63 -10.22 0.12 -7.56
CA VAL A 63 -10.49 -1.00 -8.48
C VAL A 63 -11.75 -1.76 -8.07
N GLY A 64 -11.95 -2.00 -6.77
CA GLY A 64 -13.15 -2.64 -6.24
C GLY A 64 -14.42 -1.83 -6.54
N GLN A 65 -14.40 -0.53 -6.27
CA GLN A 65 -15.53 0.37 -6.53
C GLN A 65 -15.89 0.44 -8.02
N LEU A 66 -14.88 0.59 -8.90
CA LEU A 66 -15.09 0.57 -10.35
C LEU A 66 -15.66 -0.77 -10.83
N THR A 67 -15.20 -1.88 -10.25
CA THR A 67 -15.69 -3.21 -10.60
C THR A 67 -17.16 -3.39 -10.22
N VAL A 68 -17.54 -2.98 -9.02
CA VAL A 68 -18.94 -3.06 -8.55
C VAL A 68 -19.82 -2.15 -9.39
N ALA A 69 -19.41 -0.90 -9.64
CA ALA A 69 -20.15 0.03 -10.48
C ALA A 69 -20.39 -0.54 -11.90
N LEU A 70 -19.36 -1.11 -12.53
CA LEU A 70 -19.46 -1.71 -13.85
C LEU A 70 -20.29 -3.00 -13.86
N ALA A 71 -20.19 -3.83 -12.83
CA ALA A 71 -20.99 -5.04 -12.69
C ALA A 71 -22.49 -4.69 -12.55
N VAL A 72 -22.82 -3.70 -11.73
CA VAL A 72 -24.19 -3.21 -11.54
C VAL A 72 -24.73 -2.59 -12.83
N ALA A 73 -23.95 -1.74 -13.51
CA ALA A 73 -24.36 -1.18 -14.78
C ALA A 73 -24.66 -2.27 -15.83
N ARG A 74 -23.79 -3.29 -15.93
CA ARG A 74 -24.02 -4.42 -16.83
C ARG A 74 -25.27 -5.22 -16.47
N TRP A 75 -25.51 -5.48 -15.19
CA TRP A 75 -26.70 -6.21 -14.75
C TRP A 75 -28.00 -5.41 -14.93
N TYR A 76 -27.96 -4.10 -14.69
CA TYR A 76 -29.11 -3.21 -14.80
C TYR A 76 -29.54 -3.04 -16.25
N PHE A 77 -28.60 -2.75 -17.15
CA PHE A 77 -28.89 -2.49 -18.56
C PHE A 77 -28.97 -3.75 -19.43
N CYS A 78 -28.71 -4.95 -18.88
CA CYS A 78 -28.92 -6.19 -19.64
C CYS A 78 -30.42 -6.50 -19.74
N ARG A 79 -30.91 -6.62 -20.98
CA ARG A 79 -32.32 -6.93 -21.26
C ARG A 79 -32.68 -8.38 -20.93
N ASP A 80 -31.74 -9.30 -21.10
CA ASP A 80 -31.91 -10.71 -20.76
C ASP A 80 -31.20 -11.06 -19.46
N LYS A 81 -31.98 -11.23 -18.39
CA LYS A 81 -31.48 -11.53 -17.05
C LYS A 81 -30.93 -12.97 -16.95
N ASN A 82 -31.28 -13.87 -17.87
CA ASN A 82 -30.76 -15.25 -17.87
C ASN A 82 -29.28 -15.32 -18.25
N VAL A 83 -28.76 -14.28 -18.93
CA VAL A 83 -27.35 -14.17 -19.32
C VAL A 83 -26.52 -13.52 -18.19
N THR A 84 -27.18 -12.84 -17.26
CA THR A 84 -26.50 -12.17 -16.14
C THR A 84 -26.35 -13.09 -14.94
N GLY A 85 -25.12 -13.20 -14.44
CA GLY A 85 -24.78 -14.07 -13.31
C GLY A 85 -23.40 -13.74 -12.74
N SER A 86 -22.79 -14.67 -12.01
CA SER A 86 -21.42 -14.51 -11.45
C SER A 86 -20.36 -14.17 -12.51
N SER A 87 -20.56 -14.62 -13.75
CA SER A 87 -19.72 -14.27 -14.91
C SER A 87 -19.71 -12.75 -15.21
N THR A 88 -20.80 -12.02 -14.91
CA THR A 88 -20.90 -10.57 -15.16
C THR A 88 -19.93 -9.77 -14.29
N ALA A 89 -19.80 -10.14 -13.01
CA ALA A 89 -18.85 -9.50 -12.08
C ALA A 89 -17.40 -9.77 -12.50
N TYR A 90 -17.08 -11.00 -12.86
CA TYR A 90 -15.75 -11.36 -13.35
C TYR A 90 -15.40 -10.64 -14.67
N ALA A 91 -16.36 -10.57 -15.60
CA ALA A 91 -16.19 -9.83 -16.84
C ALA A 91 -16.00 -8.33 -16.56
N ALA A 92 -16.71 -7.75 -15.59
CA ALA A 92 -16.54 -6.35 -15.20
C ALA A 92 -15.15 -6.11 -14.62
N PHE A 93 -14.70 -6.97 -13.71
CA PHE A 93 -13.36 -6.92 -13.13
C PHE A 93 -12.26 -6.96 -14.20
N LYS A 94 -12.35 -7.89 -15.17
CA LYS A 94 -11.41 -7.95 -16.30
C LYS A 94 -11.39 -6.67 -17.13
N THR A 95 -12.56 -6.06 -17.37
CA THR A 95 -12.65 -4.78 -18.09
C THR A 95 -12.02 -3.64 -17.30
N VAL A 96 -12.25 -3.57 -15.98
CA VAL A 96 -11.61 -2.58 -15.11
C VAL A 96 -10.09 -2.73 -15.14
N LEU A 97 -9.58 -3.96 -15.02
CA LEU A 97 -8.14 -4.21 -15.08
C LEU A 97 -7.51 -3.87 -16.44
N ARG A 98 -8.24 -4.05 -17.54
CA ARG A 98 -7.73 -3.80 -18.90
C ARG A 98 -7.77 -2.31 -19.29
N PHE A 99 -8.83 -1.59 -18.90
CA PHE A 99 -9.13 -0.26 -19.44
C PHE A 99 -9.18 0.86 -18.39
N HIS A 100 -9.48 0.56 -17.13
CA HIS A 100 -9.63 1.56 -16.07
C HIS A 100 -8.50 1.54 -15.04
N LEU A 101 -7.49 0.69 -15.23
CA LEU A 101 -6.36 0.56 -14.31
C LEU A 101 -5.58 1.88 -14.18
N GLY A 102 -5.38 2.60 -15.30
CA GLY A 102 -4.67 3.89 -15.30
C GLY A 102 -5.42 4.97 -14.53
N THR A 103 -6.73 5.09 -14.73
CA THR A 103 -7.58 6.05 -14.00
C THR A 103 -7.67 5.69 -12.52
N ALA A 104 -7.78 4.41 -12.20
CA ALA A 104 -7.75 3.92 -10.82
C ALA A 104 -6.40 4.23 -10.14
N ALA A 105 -5.28 4.00 -10.82
CA ALA A 105 -3.94 4.26 -10.30
C ALA A 105 -3.70 5.76 -10.05
N PHE A 106 -4.11 6.61 -11.00
CA PHE A 106 -4.00 8.06 -10.85
C PHE A 106 -4.91 8.60 -9.73
N GLY A 107 -6.16 8.17 -9.69
CA GLY A 107 -7.10 8.57 -8.64
C GLY A 107 -6.65 8.12 -7.25
N SER A 108 -6.17 6.89 -7.11
CA SER A 108 -5.65 6.38 -5.84
C SER A 108 -4.35 7.05 -5.42
N LEU A 109 -3.50 7.46 -6.38
CA LEU A 109 -2.28 8.21 -6.11
C LEU A 109 -2.59 9.58 -5.49
N LEU A 110 -3.53 10.32 -6.06
CA LEU A 110 -3.96 11.61 -5.52
C LEU A 110 -4.53 11.48 -4.11
N ILE A 111 -5.41 10.49 -3.89
CA ILE A 111 -5.99 10.25 -2.56
C ILE A 111 -4.89 9.89 -1.55
N ALA A 112 -3.93 9.05 -1.95
CA ALA A 112 -2.81 8.70 -1.08
C ALA A 112 -1.95 9.92 -0.74
N LEU A 113 -1.64 10.79 -1.70
CA LEU A 113 -0.85 12.01 -1.47
C LEU A 113 -1.56 13.04 -0.57
N VAL A 114 -2.89 13.17 -0.68
CA VAL A 114 -3.66 14.14 0.12
C VAL A 114 -3.96 13.62 1.53
N LYS A 115 -4.11 12.30 1.70
CA LYS A 115 -4.41 11.69 3.01
C LYS A 115 -3.17 11.38 3.84
N LEU A 116 -2.01 11.23 3.21
CA LEU A 116 -0.73 11.04 3.90
C LEU A 116 -0.31 12.32 4.62
#